data_AF-A0A2V3JG47-F1
#
_entry.id   AF-A0A2V3JG47-F1
#
_cell.length_a   1.000
_cell.length_b   1.000
_cell.length_c   1.000
_cell.angle_alpha   90.00
_cell.angle_beta   90.00
_cell.angle_gamma   90.00
#
_symmetry.space_group_name_H-M   'P 1'
#
loop_
_entity.id
_entity.type
_entity.pdbx_description
1 polymer ?
#
loop_
_entity_poly.entity_id
_entity_poly.type
_entity_poly.pdbx_seq_one_letter_code
_entity_poly.pdbx_strand_id
1 'polypeptide(L)'
;MLQAGVATEASSLKLIFSVIAKVLGAKEPKVDFSEFISKIREFEKIYTYWDDINRVFEEIHRINPQIIEALKSRKNIQIQLTEPQINMFENIFRQLEEKNILRFRRIGGATITPIGMYINCVIEILPDFKKVVSDGHFIFCRDFKA
;
A
#
# COMPACT_ATOMS: atom_id res chain seq x y z
N MET A 1 8.09 36.32 -4.82
CA MET A 1 7.34 35.14 -5.32
C MET A 1 7.40 34.08 -4.24
N LEU A 2 6.25 33.56 -3.81
CA LEU A 2 6.20 32.43 -2.88
C LEU A 2 6.55 31.17 -3.67
N GLN A 3 7.80 30.70 -3.59
CA GLN A 3 8.13 29.34 -4.03
C GLN A 3 7.35 28.36 -3.13
N ALA A 4 6.82 27.30 -3.75
CA ALA A 4 5.96 26.29 -3.12
C ALA A 4 6.57 25.80 -1.80
N GLY A 5 6.04 26.31 -0.69
CA GLY A 5 6.39 25.85 0.64
C GLY A 5 5.85 24.44 0.83
N VAL A 6 6.63 23.57 1.45
CA VAL A 6 6.17 22.23 1.80
C VAL A 6 5.12 22.39 2.90
N ALA A 7 3.89 21.95 2.65
CA ALA A 7 2.76 22.14 3.58
C ALA A 7 2.93 21.42 4.94
N THR A 8 3.93 20.55 5.05
CA THR A 8 4.32 19.81 6.26
C THR A 8 5.32 20.55 7.15
N GLU A 9 5.80 21.71 6.71
CA GLU A 9 6.80 22.51 7.43
C GLU A 9 6.21 23.81 7.99
N ALA A 10 6.27 23.94 9.32
CA ALA A 10 5.78 25.13 10.03
C ALA A 10 6.49 26.40 9.59
N SER A 11 7.78 26.29 9.27
CA SER A 11 8.62 27.34 8.72
C SER A 11 8.07 27.88 7.40
N SER A 12 7.64 27.00 6.49
CA SER A 12 7.10 27.38 5.18
C SER A 12 5.73 28.08 5.30
N LEU A 13 4.85 27.58 6.16
CA LEU A 13 3.54 28.20 6.41
C LEU A 13 3.66 29.56 7.11
N LYS A 14 4.56 29.69 8.09
CA LYS A 14 4.87 30.99 8.73
C LYS A 14 5.43 31.98 7.72
N LEU A 15 6.26 31.53 6.77
CA LEU A 15 6.80 32.39 5.71
C LEU A 15 5.70 33.03 4.86
N ILE A 16 4.63 32.29 4.54
CA ILE A 16 3.49 32.82 3.76
C ILE A 16 2.85 33.99 4.50
N PHE A 17 2.54 33.84 5.79
CA PHE A 17 1.93 34.91 6.58
C PHE A 17 2.86 36.10 6.80
N SER A 18 4.16 35.86 6.99
CA SER A 18 5.16 36.92 7.13
C SER A 18 5.29 37.77 5.84
N VAL A 19 5.31 37.11 4.67
CA VAL A 19 5.33 37.81 3.37
C VAL A 19 4.05 38.62 3.16
N ILE A 20 2.88 38.06 3.45
CA ILE A 20 1.59 38.76 3.30
C ILE A 20 1.50 39.95 4.26
N ALA A 21 1.87 39.78 5.52
CA ALA A 21 1.86 40.87 6.51
C ALA A 21 2.78 42.02 6.10
N LYS A 22 3.97 41.71 5.58
CA LYS A 22 4.92 42.71 5.06
C LYS A 22 4.37 43.49 3.87
N VAL A 23 3.70 42.81 2.93
CA VAL A 23 3.08 43.46 1.76
C VAL A 23 1.91 44.36 2.16
N LEU A 24 1.12 43.94 3.15
CA LEU A 24 -0.05 44.67 3.61
C LEU A 24 0.27 45.78 4.63
N GLY A 25 1.53 45.92 5.07
CA GLY A 25 1.92 46.84 6.15
C GLY A 25 1.28 46.50 7.50
N ALA A 26 0.84 45.25 7.67
CA ALA A 26 0.12 44.77 8.84
C ALA A 26 1.07 44.06 9.82
N LYS A 27 0.64 43.93 11.08
CA LYS A 27 1.35 43.12 12.07
C LYS A 27 1.24 41.64 11.71
N GLU A 28 2.36 40.92 11.74
CA GLU A 28 2.38 39.48 11.47
C GLU A 28 1.54 38.71 12.50
N PRO A 29 0.56 37.89 12.06
CA PRO A 29 -0.22 37.07 12.96
C PRO A 29 0.63 35.91 13.50
N LYS A 30 0.63 35.71 14.82
CA LYS A 30 1.25 34.55 15.46
C LYS A 30 0.28 33.38 15.44
N VAL A 31 0.29 32.61 14.36
CA VAL A 31 -0.54 31.40 14.21
C VAL A 31 0.28 30.17 14.57
N ASP A 32 -0.31 29.27 15.37
CA ASP A 32 0.23 27.95 15.63
C ASP A 32 -0.30 26.96 14.59
N PHE A 33 0.61 26.31 13.86
CA PHE A 33 0.30 25.31 12.82
C PHE A 33 0.52 23.88 13.29
N SER A 34 0.86 23.66 14.57
CA SER A 34 1.28 22.34 15.06
C SER A 34 0.22 21.27 14.84
N GLU A 35 -1.05 21.57 15.13
CA GLU A 35 -2.17 20.64 14.90
C GLU A 35 -2.37 20.34 13.41
N PHE A 36 -2.35 21.38 12.58
CA PHE A 36 -2.50 21.24 11.12
C PHE A 36 -1.39 20.38 10.52
N ILE A 37 -0.13 20.63 10.89
CA ILE A 37 1.02 19.86 10.42
C ILE A 37 0.97 18.42 10.90
N SER A 38 0.53 18.18 12.14
CA SER A 38 0.34 16.82 12.64
C SER A 38 -0.67 16.06 11.77
N LYS A 39 -1.81 16.70 11.46
CA LYS A 39 -2.85 16.12 10.60
C LYS A 39 -2.35 15.87 9.17
N ILE A 40 -1.57 16.78 8.58
CA ILE A 40 -0.97 16.56 7.25
C ILE A 40 0.02 15.39 7.29
N ARG A 41 0.85 15.27 8.33
CA ARG A 41 1.79 14.15 8.46
C ARG A 41 1.09 12.81 8.66
N GLU A 42 0.01 12.80 9.43
CA GLU A 42 -0.84 11.61 9.58
C GLU A 42 -1.50 11.23 8.26
N PHE A 43 -2.00 12.22 7.53
CA PHE A 43 -2.54 12.04 6.19
C PHE A 43 -1.50 11.45 5.24
N GLU A 44 -0.30 12.03 5.17
CA GLU A 44 0.79 11.50 4.34
C GLU A 44 1.15 10.06 4.70
N LYS A 45 1.23 9.72 6.00
CA LYS A 45 1.48 8.34 6.43
C LYS A 45 0.39 7.37 5.96
N ILE A 46 -0.88 7.79 6.01
CA ILE A 46 -2.00 6.98 5.53
C ILE A 46 -1.88 6.77 4.02
N TYR A 47 -1.55 7.83 3.26
CA TYR A 47 -1.39 7.72 1.81
C TYR A 47 -0.19 6.86 1.43
N THR A 48 0.97 7.03 2.07
CA THR A 48 2.13 6.16 1.85
C THR A 48 1.82 4.70 2.16
N TYR A 49 1.06 4.44 3.23
CA TYR A 49 0.60 3.09 3.53
C TYR A 49 -0.22 2.50 2.38
N TRP A 50 -1.21 3.23 1.87
CA TRP A 50 -2.06 2.75 0.80
C TRP A 50 -1.33 2.63 -0.54
N ASP A 51 -0.43 3.55 -0.86
CA ASP A 51 0.42 3.46 -2.05
C ASP A 51 1.29 2.21 -2.02
N ASP A 52 1.91 1.89 -0.87
CA ASP A 52 2.69 0.67 -0.70
C ASP A 52 1.83 -0.59 -0.86
N ILE A 53 0.66 -0.63 -0.22
CA ILE A 53 -0.28 -1.77 -0.34
C ILE A 53 -0.73 -1.95 -1.79
N ASN A 54 -1.19 -0.88 -2.43
CA ASN A 54 -1.72 -0.93 -3.78
C ASN A 54 -0.63 -1.36 -4.76
N ARG A 55 0.58 -0.80 -4.67
CA ARG A 55 1.74 -1.23 -5.49
C ARG A 55 2.01 -2.73 -5.36
N VAL A 56 2.00 -3.25 -4.14
CA VAL A 56 2.25 -4.69 -3.89
C VAL A 56 1.17 -5.56 -4.54
N PHE A 57 -0.10 -5.18 -4.43
CA PHE A 57 -1.19 -5.91 -5.06
C PHE A 57 -1.19 -5.79 -6.60
N GLU A 58 -0.76 -4.66 -7.17
CA GLU A 58 -0.54 -4.51 -8.62
C GLU A 58 0.58 -5.43 -9.10
N GLU A 59 1.68 -5.56 -8.35
CA GLU A 59 2.76 -6.48 -8.70
C GLU A 59 2.28 -7.93 -8.68
N ILE A 60 1.47 -8.32 -7.68
CA ILE A 60 0.84 -9.64 -7.65
C ILE A 60 -0.03 -9.85 -8.89
N HIS A 61 -0.87 -8.87 -9.23
CA HIS A 61 -1.74 -8.94 -10.40
C HIS A 61 -0.95 -9.05 -11.70
N ARG A 62 0.16 -8.32 -11.84
CA ARG A 62 1.04 -8.37 -13.01
C ARG A 62 1.72 -9.73 -13.18
N ILE A 63 2.15 -10.35 -12.09
CA ILE A 63 2.80 -11.68 -12.13
C ILE A 63 1.78 -12.77 -12.41
N ASN A 64 0.64 -12.74 -11.73
CA ASN A 64 -0.43 -13.69 -11.93
C ASN A 64 -1.81 -13.08 -11.59
N PRO A 65 -2.56 -12.62 -12.61
CA PRO A 65 -3.87 -12.00 -12.42
C PRO A 65 -4.88 -12.89 -11.69
N GLN A 66 -4.77 -14.21 -11.82
CA GLN A 66 -5.70 -15.17 -11.24
C GLN A 66 -5.65 -15.17 -9.70
N ILE A 67 -4.54 -14.71 -9.11
CA ILE A 67 -4.43 -14.61 -7.64
C ILE A 67 -5.44 -13.59 -7.09
N ILE A 68 -5.58 -12.43 -7.73
CA ILE A 68 -6.52 -11.40 -7.28
C ILE A 68 -7.96 -11.90 -7.38
N GLU A 69 -8.30 -12.58 -8.48
CA GLU A 69 -9.62 -13.21 -8.64
C GLU A 69 -9.87 -14.29 -7.59
N ALA A 70 -8.90 -15.16 -7.33
CA ALA A 70 -9.01 -16.21 -6.32
C ALA A 70 -9.16 -15.63 -4.90
N LEU A 71 -8.53 -14.49 -4.61
CA LEU A 71 -8.61 -13.81 -3.31
C LEU A 71 -10.02 -13.29 -3.02
N LYS A 72 -10.84 -13.03 -4.04
CA LYS A 72 -12.26 -12.64 -3.86
C LYS A 72 -13.08 -13.67 -3.11
N SER A 73 -12.69 -14.95 -3.18
CA SER A 73 -13.32 -16.03 -2.42
C SER A 73 -13.15 -15.89 -0.91
N ARG A 74 -12.22 -15.03 -0.46
CA ARG A 74 -11.84 -14.81 0.95
C ARG A 74 -11.45 -16.11 1.67
N LYS A 75 -10.90 -17.06 0.92
CA LYS A 75 -10.33 -18.32 1.42
C LYS A 75 -8.85 -18.43 1.04
N ASN A 76 -8.13 -19.28 1.77
CA ASN A 76 -6.76 -19.62 1.40
C ASN A 76 -6.74 -20.22 -0.01
N ILE A 77 -5.73 -19.83 -0.78
CA ILE A 77 -5.60 -20.22 -2.19
C ILE A 77 -4.46 -21.21 -2.30
N GLN A 78 -4.71 -22.34 -2.95
CA GLN A 78 -3.64 -23.24 -3.39
C GLN A 78 -3.33 -22.95 -4.86
N ILE A 79 -2.05 -22.82 -5.18
CA ILE A 79 -1.59 -22.48 -6.52
C ILE A 79 -0.30 -23.22 -6.85
N GLN A 80 -0.15 -23.57 -8.12
CA GLN A 80 1.07 -24.16 -8.66
C GLN A 80 1.89 -23.09 -9.37
N LEU A 81 3.15 -22.95 -8.96
CA LEU A 81 4.04 -21.91 -9.46
C LEU A 81 5.39 -22.50 -9.86
N THR A 82 6.03 -21.88 -10.84
CA THR A 82 7.42 -22.18 -11.21
C THR A 82 8.38 -21.55 -10.21
N GLU A 83 9.60 -22.08 -10.06
CA GLU A 83 10.62 -21.52 -9.15
C GLU A 83 10.87 -20.00 -9.38
N PRO A 84 10.95 -19.49 -10.62
CA PRO A 84 11.08 -18.06 -10.86
C PRO A 84 9.91 -17.23 -10.30
N GLN A 85 8.68 -17.71 -10.45
CA GLN A 85 7.49 -17.03 -9.90
C GLN A 85 7.51 -17.02 -8.37
N ILE A 86 7.93 -18.13 -7.75
CA ILE A 86 8.07 -18.25 -6.31
C ILE A 86 9.08 -17.23 -5.78
N ASN A 87 10.25 -17.13 -6.41
CA ASN A 87 11.28 -16.17 -6.02
C ASN A 87 10.80 -14.71 -6.14
N MET A 88 9.96 -14.40 -7.14
CA MET A 88 9.31 -13.09 -7.23
C MET A 88 8.33 -12.86 -6.07
N PHE A 89 7.51 -13.86 -5.75
CA PHE A 89 6.49 -13.74 -4.71
C PHE A 89 7.05 -13.70 -3.29
N GLU A 90 8.16 -14.36 -2.98
CA GLU A 90 8.73 -14.39 -1.63
C GLU A 90 9.09 -13.00 -1.08
N ASN A 91 9.52 -12.07 -1.93
CA ASN A 91 9.80 -10.69 -1.52
C ASN A 91 8.52 -9.85 -1.39
N ILE A 92 7.57 -10.06 -2.30
CA ILE A 92 6.30 -9.33 -2.37
C ILE A 92 5.41 -9.68 -1.16
N PHE A 93 5.24 -10.98 -0.89
CA PHE A 93 4.39 -11.46 0.20
C PHE A 93 5.00 -11.23 1.58
N ARG A 94 6.32 -11.04 1.72
CA ARG A 94 6.94 -10.66 2.99
C ARG A 94 6.38 -9.35 3.53
N GLN A 95 6.22 -8.35 2.65
CA GLN A 95 5.66 -7.05 3.03
C GLN A 95 4.18 -7.17 3.47
N LEU A 96 3.42 -8.06 2.84
CA LEU A 96 2.04 -8.32 3.23
C LEU A 96 1.94 -9.11 4.54
N GLU A 97 2.88 -10.01 4.78
CA GLU A 97 2.94 -10.81 6.00
C GLU A 97 3.30 -9.94 7.21
N GLU A 98 4.27 -9.03 7.08
CA GLU A 98 4.64 -8.04 8.10
C GLU A 98 3.46 -7.14 8.49
N LYS A 99 2.55 -6.88 7.54
CA LYS A 99 1.32 -6.10 7.75
C LYS A 99 0.12 -6.97 8.12
N ASN A 100 0.31 -8.28 8.31
CA ASN A 100 -0.71 -9.24 8.71
C ASN A 100 -1.90 -9.35 7.72
N ILE A 101 -1.60 -9.23 6.42
CA ILE A 101 -2.57 -9.20 5.31
C ILE A 101 -2.62 -10.55 4.58
N LEU A 102 -1.51 -11.01 4.03
CA LEU A 102 -1.40 -12.29 3.34
C LEU A 102 -0.08 -12.95 3.70
N ARG A 103 -0.05 -14.29 3.75
CA ARG A 103 1.18 -15.06 3.88
C ARG A 103 1.32 -16.01 2.70
N PHE A 104 2.53 -16.14 2.18
CA PHE A 104 2.84 -17.10 1.13
C PHE A 104 3.73 -18.22 1.68
N ARG A 105 3.36 -19.48 1.41
CA ARG A 105 4.15 -20.65 1.84
C ARG A 105 4.24 -21.70 0.73
N ARG A 106 5.41 -22.33 0.66
CA ARG A 106 5.59 -23.58 -0.08
C ARG A 106 4.99 -24.72 0.75
N ILE A 107 4.09 -25.51 0.18
CA ILE A 107 3.47 -26.66 0.88
C ILE A 107 4.07 -28.01 0.44
N GLY A 108 5.00 -27.98 -0.51
CA GLY A 108 5.66 -29.17 -1.03
C GLY A 108 4.83 -29.90 -2.08
N GLY A 109 5.44 -30.90 -2.71
CA GLY A 109 4.90 -31.54 -3.90
C GLY A 109 5.24 -30.75 -5.16
N ALA A 110 5.85 -31.44 -6.12
CA ALA A 110 6.22 -30.89 -7.42
C ALA A 110 5.51 -31.69 -8.51
N THR A 111 4.87 -30.99 -9.43
CA THR A 111 4.32 -31.57 -10.66
C THR A 111 5.32 -31.32 -11.78
N ILE A 112 5.85 -32.40 -12.35
CA ILE A 112 6.73 -32.33 -13.51
C ILE A 112 5.84 -32.42 -14.75
N THR A 113 5.93 -31.41 -15.61
CA THR A 113 5.24 -31.36 -16.90
C THR A 113 6.28 -31.23 -18.02
N PRO A 114 5.92 -31.48 -19.30
CA PRO A 114 6.83 -31.25 -20.42
C PRO A 114 7.33 -29.80 -20.54
N ILE A 115 6.64 -28.85 -19.92
CA ILE A 115 6.89 -27.41 -20.00
C ILE A 115 7.69 -26.91 -18.79
N GLY A 116 7.86 -27.73 -17.75
CA GLY A 116 8.63 -27.40 -16.55
C GLY A 116 8.11 -28.04 -15.28
N MET A 117 8.78 -27.68 -14.17
CA MET A 117 8.43 -28.11 -12.82
C MET A 117 7.60 -27.03 -12.13
N TYR A 118 6.47 -27.45 -11.56
CA TYR A 118 5.59 -26.59 -10.78
C TYR A 118 5.54 -27.07 -9.34
N ILE A 119 5.62 -26.15 -8.39
CA ILE A 119 5.60 -26.44 -6.96
C ILE A 119 4.28 -25.94 -6.37
N ASN A 120 3.66 -26.76 -5.53
CA ASN A 120 2.45 -26.34 -4.83
C ASN A 120 2.80 -25.32 -3.73
N CYS A 121 2.08 -24.20 -3.78
CA CYS A 121 2.17 -23.11 -2.84
C CYS A 121 0.78 -22.80 -2.29
N VAL A 122 0.74 -22.18 -1.11
CA VAL A 122 -0.47 -21.66 -0.50
C VAL A 122 -0.32 -20.17 -0.22
N ILE A 123 -1.38 -19.42 -0.51
CA ILE A 123 -1.56 -18.05 -0.06
C ILE A 123 -2.60 -18.09 1.07
N GLU A 124 -2.14 -17.87 2.29
CA GLU A 124 -2.98 -17.81 3.48
C GLU A 124 -3.52 -16.40 3.67
N ILE A 125 -4.82 -16.30 3.95
CA ILE A 125 -5.47 -15.04 4.34
C ILE A 125 -5.22 -14.80 5.82
N LEU A 126 -4.67 -13.63 6.14
CA LEU A 126 -4.40 -13.20 7.51
C LEU A 126 -5.50 -12.23 8.00
N PRO A 127 -5.59 -11.98 9.33
CA PRO A 127 -6.69 -11.23 9.93
C PRO A 127 -6.97 -9.84 9.31
N ASP A 128 -5.94 -9.08 8.92
CA ASP A 128 -6.13 -7.72 8.41
C ASP A 128 -6.56 -7.67 6.94
N PHE A 129 -6.55 -8.81 6.23
CA PHE A 129 -6.96 -8.88 4.84
C PHE A 129 -8.35 -8.29 4.59
N LYS A 130 -9.34 -8.69 5.41
CA LYS A 130 -10.73 -8.24 5.24
C LYS A 130 -10.84 -6.72 5.38
N LYS A 131 -10.07 -6.13 6.31
CA LYS A 131 -10.02 -4.69 6.52
C LYS A 131 -9.45 -4.00 5.28
N VAL A 132 -8.34 -4.51 4.75
CA VAL A 132 -7.67 -3.95 3.57
C VAL A 132 -8.57 -3.99 2.34
N VAL A 133 -9.13 -5.16 1.99
CA VAL A 133 -9.92 -5.29 0.75
C VAL A 133 -11.29 -4.61 0.80
N SER A 134 -11.75 -4.23 2.00
CA SER A 134 -13.01 -3.49 2.19
C SER A 134 -12.80 -1.97 2.26
N ASP A 135 -11.56 -1.49 2.36
CA ASP A 135 -11.25 -0.07 2.44
C ASP A 135 -11.44 0.63 1.09
N GLY A 136 -11.87 1.88 1.11
CA GLY A 136 -12.09 2.68 -0.10
C GLY A 136 -10.80 3.09 -0.81
N HIS A 137 -9.65 3.08 -0.13
CA HIS A 137 -8.35 3.42 -0.72
C HIS A 137 -7.66 2.22 -1.39
N PHE A 138 -8.18 1.02 -1.20
CA PHE A 138 -7.65 -0.17 -1.87
C PHE A 138 -8.08 -0.19 -3.34
N ILE A 139 -7.12 -0.29 -4.26
CA ILE A 139 -7.38 -0.14 -5.71
C ILE A 139 -8.35 -1.17 -6.28
N PHE A 140 -8.33 -2.41 -5.75
CA PHE A 140 -9.23 -3.47 -6.19
C PHE A 140 -10.51 -3.53 -5.35
N CYS A 141 -10.81 -2.56 -4.47
CA CYS A 141 -11.93 -2.64 -3.52
C CYS A 141 -13.29 -2.91 -4.19
N ARG A 142 -13.51 -2.42 -5.42
CA ARG A 142 -14.74 -2.64 -6.19
C ARG A 142 -14.91 -4.11 -6.58
N ASP A 143 -13.81 -4.81 -6.82
CA ASP A 143 -13.78 -6.20 -7.23
C ASP A 143 -14.10 -7.17 -6.07
N PHE A 144 -14.06 -6.67 -4.82
CA PHE A 144 -14.30 -7.43 -3.58
C PHE A 144 -15.67 -7.16 -2.94
N LYS A 145 -16.52 -6.31 -3.55
CA LYS A 145 -17.85 -5.90 -3.05
C LYS A 145 -19.02 -6.78 -3.49
N ALA A 146 -18.75 -7.99 -4.01
CA ALA A 146 -19.78 -8.97 -4.36
C ALA A 146 -20.38 -9.65 -3.12
#